data_AF-A0A4R0ZY10-F1
#
_entry.id   AF-A0A4R0ZY10-F1
#
_cell.length_a   1.000
_cell.length_b   1.000
_cell.length_c   1.000
_cell.angle_alpha   90.00
_cell.angle_beta   90.00
_cell.angle_gamma   90.00
#
_symmetry.space_group_name_H-M   'P 1'
#
loop_
_entity.id
_entity.type
_entity.pdbx_description
1 polymer ?
#
loop_
_entity_poly.entity_id
_entity_poly.type
_entity_poly.pdbx_seq_one_letter_code
_entity_poly.pdbx_strand_id
1 'polypeptide(L)'
;MEQMTYETVVTDLARQIEERMNHPYLTRHEIVPVVDMPLLRWMVEMIEIESNQQRQLVLATYFAHQALELHDQVKECPNGSLERQLKVLAGDFASAQFYKILALFPADYSNRFGRSVQLVNGAKCTLALDADVSVTTWMEANFGLIKTFSEVIGRSYLTTYGKTIIERKATVLRQDQREQLTTLLAHAVA
;
A
#
# COMPACT_ATOMS: atom_id res chain seq x y z
N MET A 1 6.71 -16.32 -27.56
CA MET A 1 6.55 -15.43 -26.40
C MET A 1 5.97 -16.31 -25.31
N GLU A 2 6.73 -16.66 -24.28
CA GLU A 2 6.15 -17.40 -23.14
C GLU A 2 5.04 -16.55 -22.53
N GLN A 3 3.87 -17.15 -22.29
CA GLN A 3 2.79 -16.49 -21.55
C GLN A 3 3.29 -16.21 -20.14
N MET A 4 3.19 -14.97 -19.67
CA MET A 4 3.44 -14.70 -18.27
C MET A 4 2.36 -15.35 -17.43
N THR A 5 2.77 -16.04 -16.38
CA THR A 5 1.86 -16.53 -15.34
C THR A 5 1.71 -15.47 -14.25
N TYR A 6 0.66 -15.61 -13.46
CA TYR A 6 0.44 -14.78 -12.28
C TYR A 6 1.65 -14.76 -11.34
N GLU A 7 2.19 -15.93 -10.99
CA GLU A 7 3.34 -16.06 -10.09
C GLU A 7 4.61 -15.45 -10.67
N THR A 8 4.82 -15.56 -11.99
CA THR A 8 5.97 -14.92 -12.64
C THR A 8 5.89 -13.40 -12.58
N VAL A 9 4.69 -12.81 -12.72
CA VAL A 9 4.52 -11.36 -12.57
C VAL A 9 4.73 -10.91 -11.13
N VAL A 10 4.17 -11.63 -10.15
CA VAL A 10 4.39 -11.33 -8.73
C VAL A 10 5.89 -11.37 -8.39
N THR A 11 6.58 -12.42 -8.84
CA THR A 11 8.02 -12.58 -8.57
C THR A 11 8.86 -11.50 -9.23
N ASP A 12 8.56 -11.14 -10.49
CA ASP A 12 9.27 -10.07 -11.18
C ASP A 12 9.04 -8.71 -10.51
N LEU A 13 7.81 -8.39 -10.13
CA LEU A 13 7.50 -7.14 -9.43
C LEU A 13 8.19 -7.08 -8.06
N ALA A 14 8.20 -8.18 -7.30
CA ALA A 14 8.90 -8.27 -6.02
C ALA A 14 10.40 -7.99 -6.18
N ARG A 15 11.05 -8.64 -7.17
CA ARG A 15 12.46 -8.38 -7.51
C ARG A 15 12.70 -6.92 -7.87
N GLN A 16 11.82 -6.32 -8.69
CA GLN A 16 11.93 -4.90 -9.05
C GLN A 16 11.79 -3.97 -7.84
N ILE A 17 10.92 -4.30 -6.88
CA ILE A 17 10.76 -3.54 -5.62
C ILE A 17 12.06 -3.60 -4.82
N GLU A 18 12.60 -4.79 -4.62
CA GLU A 18 13.85 -5.01 -3.87
C GLU A 18 15.03 -4.26 -4.51
N GLU A 19 15.22 -4.39 -5.82
CA GLU A 19 16.29 -3.72 -6.56
C GLU A 19 16.18 -2.19 -6.46
N ARG A 20 14.96 -1.66 -6.55
CA ARG A 20 14.70 -0.22 -6.49
C ARG A 20 14.78 0.36 -5.08
N MET A 21 14.67 -0.47 -4.05
CA MET A 21 14.84 -0.07 -2.64
C MET A 21 16.24 -0.36 -2.12
N ASN A 22 17.07 -1.06 -2.89
CA ASN A 22 18.44 -1.37 -2.50
C ASN A 22 19.31 -0.11 -2.55
N HIS A 23 19.58 0.44 -1.36
CA HIS A 23 20.54 1.52 -1.18
C HIS A 23 21.59 1.06 -0.17
N PRO A 24 22.91 1.13 -0.48
CA PRO A 24 23.96 0.54 0.36
C PRO A 24 23.88 0.94 1.83
N TYR A 25 23.50 2.20 2.10
CA TYR A 25 23.39 2.70 3.46
C TYR A 25 22.11 2.25 4.18
N LEU A 26 20.99 2.05 3.48
CA LEU A 26 19.76 1.53 4.09
C LEU A 26 19.88 0.03 4.34
N THR A 27 20.46 -0.70 3.39
CA THR A 27 20.73 -2.14 3.49
C THR A 27 21.68 -2.45 4.63
N ARG A 28 22.78 -1.68 4.78
CA ARG A 28 23.75 -1.84 5.86
C ARG A 28 23.13 -1.72 7.26
N HIS A 29 22.07 -0.93 7.39
CA HIS A 29 21.41 -0.67 8.68
C HIS A 29 20.07 -1.42 8.80
N GLU A 30 19.79 -2.39 7.92
CA GLU A 30 18.59 -3.24 7.96
C GLU A 30 17.27 -2.44 7.94
N ILE A 31 17.27 -1.28 7.28
CA ILE A 31 16.11 -0.37 7.20
C ILE A 31 15.17 -0.74 6.06
N VAL A 32 15.67 -1.42 5.02
CA VAL A 32 14.87 -1.81 3.85
C VAL A 32 13.85 -2.86 4.27
N PRO A 33 12.53 -2.58 4.18
CA PRO A 33 11.53 -3.54 4.60
C PRO A 33 11.39 -4.64 3.55
N VAL A 34 11.10 -5.85 4.03
CA VAL A 34 10.80 -7.02 3.19
C VAL A 34 9.54 -6.75 2.36
N VAL A 35 9.49 -7.30 1.14
CA VAL A 35 8.30 -7.19 0.29
C VAL A 35 7.10 -7.87 0.95
N ASP A 36 6.02 -7.12 1.14
CA ASP A 36 4.70 -7.61 1.54
C ASP A 36 4.07 -8.37 0.36
N MET A 37 4.40 -9.66 0.29
CA MET A 37 3.93 -10.55 -0.76
C MET A 37 2.40 -10.68 -0.80
N PRO A 38 1.66 -10.79 0.33
CA PRO A 38 0.20 -10.73 0.32
C PRO A 38 -0.36 -9.46 -0.34
N LEU A 39 0.14 -8.28 0.03
CA LEU A 39 -0.33 -7.03 -0.58
C LEU A 39 -0.02 -6.98 -2.08
N LEU A 40 1.20 -7.37 -2.47
CA LEU A 40 1.60 -7.38 -3.88
C LEU A 40 0.74 -8.34 -4.70
N ARG A 41 0.49 -9.55 -4.18
CA ARG A 41 -0.41 -10.52 -4.81
C ARG A 41 -1.80 -9.92 -4.99
N TRP A 42 -2.38 -9.30 -3.96
CA TRP A 42 -3.68 -8.65 -4.11
C TRP A 42 -3.70 -7.59 -5.20
N MET A 43 -2.64 -6.78 -5.32
CA MET A 43 -2.54 -5.82 -6.41
C MET A 43 -2.47 -6.48 -7.79
N VAL A 44 -1.73 -7.58 -7.92
CA VAL A 44 -1.59 -8.31 -9.18
C VAL A 44 -2.88 -9.02 -9.59
N GLU A 45 -3.72 -9.45 -8.65
CA GLU A 45 -5.04 -10.04 -8.94
C GLU A 45 -5.96 -9.10 -9.72
N MET A 46 -5.80 -7.80 -9.53
CA MET A 46 -6.65 -6.79 -10.16
C MET A 46 -6.20 -6.44 -11.58
N ILE A 47 -4.96 -6.73 -11.98
CA ILE A 47 -4.42 -6.26 -13.26
C ILE A 47 -4.51 -7.30 -14.37
N GLU A 48 -4.49 -6.80 -15.60
CA GLU A 48 -4.13 -7.57 -16.77
C GLU A 48 -2.62 -7.78 -16.78
N ILE A 49 -2.18 -9.02 -16.53
CA ILE A 49 -0.77 -9.37 -16.31
C ILE A 49 0.16 -8.98 -17.47
N GLU A 50 -0.35 -8.92 -18.70
CA GLU A 50 0.40 -8.49 -19.88
C GLU A 50 0.59 -6.96 -19.95
N SER A 51 -0.27 -6.18 -19.27
CA SER A 51 -0.22 -4.72 -19.28
C SER A 51 0.98 -4.19 -18.50
N ASN A 52 2.00 -3.72 -19.21
CA ASN A 52 3.14 -3.04 -18.58
C ASN A 52 2.68 -1.78 -17.82
N GLN A 53 1.70 -1.04 -18.36
CA GLN A 53 1.18 0.16 -17.71
C GLN A 53 0.58 -0.16 -16.33
N GLN A 54 -0.25 -1.20 -16.21
CA GLN A 54 -0.83 -1.58 -14.93
C GLN A 54 0.22 -2.16 -13.97
N ARG A 55 1.21 -2.90 -14.48
CA ARG A 55 2.36 -3.36 -13.67
C ARG A 55 3.17 -2.19 -13.09
N GLN A 56 3.41 -1.12 -13.86
CA GLN A 56 4.05 0.09 -13.32
C GLN A 56 3.17 0.78 -12.26
N LEU A 57 1.85 0.79 -12.41
CA LEU A 57 0.96 1.30 -11.36
C LEU A 57 0.99 0.46 -10.09
N VAL A 58 1.12 -0.87 -10.19
CA VAL A 58 1.35 -1.73 -9.01
C VAL A 58 2.63 -1.30 -8.30
N LEU A 59 3.74 -1.14 -9.01
CA LEU A 59 4.99 -0.66 -8.41
C LEU A 59 4.83 0.70 -7.73
N ALA A 60 4.20 1.66 -8.41
CA ALA A 60 3.95 3.00 -7.85
C ALA A 60 3.14 2.90 -6.55
N THR A 61 1.99 2.21 -6.60
CA THR A 61 1.09 2.05 -5.45
C THR A 61 1.79 1.33 -4.30
N TYR A 62 2.60 0.32 -4.60
CA TYR A 62 3.38 -0.42 -3.62
C TYR A 62 4.41 0.48 -2.93
N PHE A 63 5.16 1.30 -3.68
CA PHE A 63 6.12 2.24 -3.09
C PHE A 63 5.43 3.31 -2.22
N ALA A 64 4.26 3.81 -2.63
CA ALA A 64 3.47 4.72 -1.80
C ALA A 64 3.04 4.04 -0.49
N HIS A 65 2.55 2.80 -0.55
CA HIS A 65 2.17 2.03 0.64
C HIS A 65 3.39 1.80 1.55
N GLN A 66 4.51 1.35 0.98
CA GLN A 66 5.75 1.11 1.71
C GLN A 66 6.27 2.38 2.40
N ALA A 67 6.20 3.54 1.74
CA ALA A 67 6.57 4.81 2.35
C ALA A 67 5.72 5.11 3.59
N LEU A 68 4.40 4.94 3.49
CA LEU A 68 3.48 5.16 4.60
C LEU A 68 3.74 4.21 5.77
N GLU A 69 4.02 2.93 5.51
CA GLU A 69 4.35 1.96 6.57
C GLU A 69 5.69 2.27 7.23
N LEU A 70 6.69 2.71 6.46
CA LEU A 70 7.99 3.14 7.01
C LEU A 70 7.82 4.35 7.95
N HIS A 71 7.00 5.33 7.56
CA HIS A 71 6.70 6.48 8.40
C HIS A 71 5.93 6.09 9.68
N ASP A 72 5.03 5.11 9.60
CA ASP A 72 4.33 4.61 10.78
C ASP A 72 5.26 3.96 11.80
N GLN A 73 6.30 3.26 11.32
CA GLN A 73 7.30 2.61 12.18
C GLN A 73 8.29 3.59 12.81
N VAL A 74 8.37 4.85 12.36
CA VAL A 74 9.26 5.86 12.95
C VAL A 74 8.95 6.07 14.44
N LYS A 75 7.67 5.95 14.84
CA LYS A 75 7.25 6.10 16.25
C LYS A 75 7.77 5.01 17.18
N GLU A 76 8.15 3.87 16.63
CA GLU A 76 8.68 2.71 17.37
C GLU A 76 10.18 2.88 17.68
N CYS A 77 10.86 3.77 16.95
CA CYS A 77 12.28 4.03 17.14
C CYS A 77 12.53 5.12 18.21
N PRO A 78 13.58 4.98 19.04
CA PRO A 78 13.95 5.99 20.02
C PRO A 78 14.18 7.37 19.40
N ASN A 79 13.78 8.43 20.11
CA ASN A 79 13.99 9.80 19.66
C ASN A 79 15.48 10.09 19.44
N GLY A 80 15.81 10.66 18.29
CA GLY A 80 17.18 11.01 17.90
C GLY A 80 18.05 9.84 17.42
N SER A 81 17.55 8.60 17.43
CA SER A 81 18.35 7.46 16.96
C SER A 81 18.64 7.54 15.45
N LEU A 82 19.78 6.97 15.04
CA LEU A 82 20.12 6.83 13.63
C LEU A 82 19.05 6.04 12.87
N GLU A 83 18.56 4.95 13.46
CA GLU A 83 17.49 4.12 12.90
C GLU A 83 16.25 4.96 12.56
N ARG A 84 15.82 5.83 13.49
CA ARG A 84 14.67 6.71 13.29
C ARG A 84 14.87 7.63 12.09
N GLN A 85 16.06 8.25 11.99
CA GLN A 85 16.41 9.14 10.88
C GLN A 85 16.43 8.37 9.55
N LEU A 86 16.99 7.17 9.55
CA LEU A 86 17.05 6.34 8.35
C LEU A 86 15.67 5.83 7.93
N LYS A 87 14.76 5.50 8.85
CA LYS A 87 13.37 5.13 8.51
C LYS A 87 12.62 6.29 7.85
N VAL A 88 12.80 7.53 8.33
CA VAL A 88 12.24 8.72 7.66
C VAL A 88 12.79 8.84 6.23
N LEU A 89 14.11 8.77 6.08
CA LEU A 89 14.75 8.85 4.75
C LEU A 89 14.36 7.70 3.83
N ALA A 90 14.15 6.49 4.35
CA ALA A 90 13.68 5.35 3.58
C ALA A 90 12.23 5.56 3.10
N GLY A 91 11.38 6.17 3.93
CA GLY A 91 10.02 6.59 3.54
C GLY A 91 10.04 7.64 2.42
N ASP A 92 10.91 8.64 2.53
CA ASP A 92 11.12 9.64 1.48
C ASP A 92 11.67 9.03 0.18
N PHE A 93 12.60 8.08 0.32
CA PHE A 93 13.18 7.35 -0.81
C PHE A 93 12.13 6.51 -1.55
N ALA A 94 11.29 5.78 -0.83
CA ALA A 94 10.15 5.05 -1.41
C ALA A 94 9.15 6.02 -2.07
N SER A 95 8.83 7.15 -1.42
CA SER A 95 7.97 8.19 -2.00
C SER A 95 8.52 8.75 -3.30
N ALA A 96 9.83 8.96 -3.40
CA ALA A 96 10.48 9.42 -4.63
C ALA A 96 10.33 8.39 -5.77
N GLN A 97 10.45 7.09 -5.48
CA GLN A 97 10.22 6.04 -6.48
C GLN A 97 8.76 6.03 -6.96
N PHE A 98 7.81 6.20 -6.04
CA PHE A 98 6.39 6.35 -6.36
C PHE A 98 6.13 7.53 -7.30
N TYR A 99 6.58 8.74 -6.97
CA TYR A 99 6.35 9.93 -7.82
C TYR A 99 7.07 9.83 -9.16
N LYS A 100 8.27 9.24 -9.20
CA LYS A 100 9.03 9.00 -10.44
C LYS A 100 8.23 8.13 -11.41
N ILE A 101 7.55 7.10 -10.92
CA ILE A 101 6.71 6.25 -11.76
C ILE A 101 5.44 6.98 -12.17
N LEU A 102 4.76 7.66 -11.24
CA LEU A 102 3.53 8.42 -11.55
C LEU A 102 3.73 9.53 -12.58
N ALA A 103 4.93 10.12 -12.67
CA ALA A 103 5.25 11.12 -13.69
C ALA A 103 5.14 10.58 -15.13
N LEU A 104 5.08 9.26 -15.32
CA LEU A 104 4.86 8.61 -16.63
C LEU A 104 3.37 8.46 -16.99
N PHE A 105 2.46 8.85 -16.10
CA PHE A 105 1.02 8.71 -16.24
C PHE A 105 0.33 10.06 -16.43
N PRO A 106 -0.94 10.08 -16.88
CA PRO A 106 -1.73 11.30 -16.93
C PRO A 106 -1.74 12.03 -15.59
N ALA A 107 -1.70 13.37 -15.63
CA ALA A 107 -1.62 14.20 -14.43
C ALA A 107 -2.78 13.97 -13.44
N ASP A 108 -3.94 13.49 -13.91
CA ASP A 108 -5.06 13.17 -13.02
C ASP A 108 -4.72 12.02 -12.04
N TYR A 109 -3.83 11.10 -12.43
CA TYR A 109 -3.40 10.00 -11.56
C TYR A 109 -2.62 10.55 -10.37
N SER A 110 -1.71 11.50 -10.61
CA SER A 110 -0.98 12.20 -9.53
C SER A 110 -1.94 12.94 -8.59
N ASN A 111 -3.00 13.56 -9.11
CA ASN A 111 -4.00 14.23 -8.29
C ASN A 111 -4.79 13.23 -7.43
N ARG A 112 -5.25 12.11 -8.02
CA ARG A 112 -5.99 11.05 -7.33
C ARG A 112 -5.17 10.39 -6.23
N PHE A 113 -3.95 9.94 -6.56
CA PHE A 113 -3.06 9.33 -5.58
C PHE A 113 -2.58 10.34 -4.53
N GLY A 114 -2.25 11.58 -4.91
CA GLY A 114 -1.88 12.64 -3.96
C GLY A 114 -3.01 12.92 -2.97
N ARG A 115 -4.27 12.95 -3.43
CA ARG A 115 -5.44 13.06 -2.55
C ARG A 115 -5.58 11.84 -1.65
N SER A 116 -5.38 10.64 -2.18
CA SER A 116 -5.43 9.40 -1.38
C SER A 116 -4.37 9.39 -0.27
N VAL A 117 -3.13 9.77 -0.57
CA VAL A 117 -2.05 9.88 0.44
C VAL A 117 -2.46 10.85 1.57
N GLN A 118 -3.06 11.99 1.23
CA GLN A 118 -3.57 12.94 2.24
C GLN A 118 -4.68 12.33 3.11
N LEU A 119 -5.64 11.63 2.50
CA LEU A 119 -6.75 11.01 3.21
C LEU A 119 -6.28 9.88 4.12
N VAL A 120 -5.38 9.01 3.62
CA VAL A 120 -4.77 7.93 4.40
C VAL A 120 -4.01 8.49 5.60
N ASN A 121 -3.16 9.51 5.41
CA ASN A 121 -2.44 10.15 6.52
C ASN A 121 -3.39 10.80 7.53
N GLY A 122 -4.43 11.52 7.07
CA GLY A 122 -5.44 12.10 7.95
C GLY A 122 -6.21 11.05 8.76
N ALA A 123 -6.55 9.93 8.12
CA ALA A 123 -7.17 8.79 8.78
C ALA A 123 -6.25 8.16 9.82
N LYS A 124 -4.97 7.95 9.51
CA LYS A 124 -3.95 7.47 10.45
C LYS A 124 -3.77 8.41 11.65
N CYS A 125 -3.75 9.73 11.44
CA CYS A 125 -3.73 10.72 12.53
C CYS A 125 -4.96 10.59 13.44
N THR A 126 -6.14 10.38 12.85
CA THR A 126 -7.38 10.20 13.61
C THR A 126 -7.32 8.94 14.48
N LEU A 127 -6.87 7.81 13.89
CA LEU A 127 -6.68 6.54 14.62
C LEU A 127 -5.64 6.61 15.74
N ALA A 128 -4.67 7.53 15.64
CA ALA A 128 -3.66 7.71 16.69
C ALA A 128 -4.19 8.50 17.90
N LEU A 129 -5.26 9.29 17.73
CA LEU A 129 -5.81 10.16 18.76
C LEU A 129 -7.02 9.55 19.48
N ASP A 130 -7.79 8.72 18.79
CA ASP A 130 -9.03 8.14 19.31
C ASP A 130 -9.06 6.63 19.03
N ALA A 131 -9.48 5.85 20.03
CA ALA A 131 -9.63 4.39 19.91
C ALA A 131 -11.02 3.99 19.41
N ASP A 132 -11.99 4.91 19.40
CA ASP A 132 -13.38 4.67 18.99
C ASP A 132 -13.69 5.17 17.58
N VAL A 133 -12.72 5.03 16.67
CA VAL A 133 -12.88 5.52 15.30
C VAL A 133 -13.73 4.57 14.46
N SER A 134 -14.49 5.15 13.54
CA SER A 134 -15.31 4.42 12.58
C SER A 134 -14.51 3.45 11.71
N VAL A 135 -15.17 2.35 11.31
CA VAL A 135 -14.61 1.36 10.38
C VAL A 135 -14.21 1.97 9.04
N THR A 136 -14.91 3.01 8.57
CA THR A 136 -14.58 3.69 7.32
C THR A 136 -13.23 4.41 7.42
N THR A 137 -12.94 5.06 8.54
CA THR A 137 -11.62 5.66 8.78
C THR A 137 -10.54 4.61 8.87
N TRP A 138 -10.81 3.47 9.53
CA TRP A 138 -9.87 2.36 9.56
C TRP A 138 -9.59 1.78 8.17
N MET A 139 -10.63 1.62 7.33
CA MET A 139 -10.50 1.19 5.94
C MET A 139 -9.68 2.18 5.12
N GLU A 140 -9.92 3.49 5.28
CA GLU A 140 -9.16 4.53 4.59
C GLU A 140 -7.68 4.47 4.98
N ALA A 141 -7.36 4.42 6.27
CA ALA A 141 -6.00 4.38 6.78
C ALA A 141 -5.20 3.16 6.29
N ASN A 142 -5.86 2.01 6.07
CA ASN A 142 -5.19 0.76 5.73
C ASN A 142 -5.23 0.44 4.23
N PHE A 143 -6.28 0.85 3.51
CA PHE A 143 -6.56 0.38 2.16
C PHE A 143 -6.90 1.49 1.16
N GLY A 144 -6.86 2.78 1.56
CA GLY A 144 -7.19 3.91 0.69
C GLY A 144 -6.37 3.98 -0.59
N LEU A 145 -5.08 3.65 -0.53
CA LEU A 145 -4.21 3.57 -1.73
C LEU A 145 -4.61 2.44 -2.68
N ILE A 146 -4.95 1.27 -2.13
CA ILE A 146 -5.35 0.09 -2.91
C ILE A 146 -6.69 0.37 -3.60
N LYS A 147 -7.62 0.99 -2.87
CA LYS A 147 -8.90 1.47 -3.42
C LYS A 147 -8.66 2.43 -4.58
N THR A 148 -7.82 3.46 -4.39
CA THR A 148 -7.48 4.44 -5.45
C THR A 148 -6.86 3.77 -6.66
N PHE A 149 -5.93 2.84 -6.45
CA PHE A 149 -5.34 2.03 -7.52
C PHE A 149 -6.41 1.28 -8.32
N SER A 150 -7.33 0.59 -7.64
CA SER A 150 -8.41 -0.17 -8.28
C SER A 150 -9.35 0.73 -9.09
N GLU A 151 -9.70 1.90 -8.56
CA GLU A 151 -10.52 2.90 -9.25
C GLU A 151 -9.85 3.47 -10.50
N VAL A 152 -8.52 3.63 -10.46
CA VAL A 152 -7.73 4.12 -11.60
C VAL A 152 -7.67 3.09 -12.74
N ILE A 153 -7.61 1.79 -12.40
CA ILE A 153 -7.58 0.72 -13.41
C ILE A 153 -8.97 0.18 -13.78
N GLY A 154 -10.04 0.74 -13.20
CA GLY A 154 -11.42 0.33 -13.47
C GLY A 154 -11.78 -1.07 -12.95
N ARG A 155 -11.18 -1.50 -11.84
CA ARG A 155 -11.38 -2.82 -11.22
C ARG A 155 -11.83 -2.65 -9.77
N SER A 156 -12.40 -3.70 -9.18
CA SER A 156 -12.74 -3.69 -7.76
C SER A 156 -11.57 -4.17 -6.91
N TYR A 157 -11.22 -3.45 -5.85
CA TYR A 157 -10.27 -3.94 -4.85
C TYR A 157 -10.83 -5.03 -3.95
N LEU A 158 -12.15 -5.21 -3.87
CA LEU A 158 -12.79 -6.23 -3.03
C LEU A 158 -12.83 -7.60 -3.70
N THR A 159 -11.66 -8.06 -4.17
CA THR A 159 -11.47 -9.43 -4.65
C THR A 159 -11.61 -10.44 -3.51
N THR A 160 -11.75 -11.73 -3.84
CA THR A 160 -11.81 -12.79 -2.81
C THR A 160 -10.56 -12.77 -1.93
N TYR A 161 -9.38 -12.61 -2.53
CA TYR A 161 -8.13 -12.52 -1.78
C TYR A 161 -8.03 -11.21 -0.99
N GLY A 162 -8.45 -10.09 -1.58
CA GLY A 162 -8.49 -8.78 -0.93
C GLY A 162 -9.33 -8.78 0.34
N LYS A 163 -10.53 -9.36 0.29
CA LYS A 163 -11.39 -9.54 1.47
C LYS A 163 -10.69 -10.34 2.57
N THR A 164 -9.99 -11.41 2.20
CA THR A 164 -9.23 -12.22 3.16
C THR A 164 -8.12 -11.41 3.85
N ILE A 165 -7.42 -10.54 3.11
CA ILE A 165 -6.42 -9.63 3.69
C ILE A 165 -7.07 -8.62 4.63
N ILE A 166 -8.18 -8.01 4.21
CA ILE A 166 -8.93 -7.03 5.01
C ILE A 166 -9.39 -7.68 6.33
N GLU A 167 -10.02 -8.85 6.26
CA GLU A 167 -10.50 -9.61 7.43
C GLU A 167 -9.35 -9.99 8.37
N ARG A 168 -8.20 -10.43 7.82
CA ARG A 168 -7.01 -10.74 8.62
C ARG A 168 -6.52 -9.51 9.37
N LYS A 169 -6.47 -8.35 8.72
CA LYS A 169 -6.04 -7.09 9.37
C LYS A 169 -7.09 -6.59 10.37
N ALA A 170 -8.38 -6.87 10.14
CA ALA A 170 -9.49 -6.47 11.00
C ALA A 170 -9.54 -7.23 12.35
N THR A 171 -8.65 -8.20 12.59
CA THR A 171 -8.54 -8.89 13.88
C THR A 171 -8.23 -7.98 15.06
N VAL A 172 -7.67 -6.78 14.79
CA VAL A 172 -7.41 -5.74 15.79
C VAL A 172 -8.66 -4.93 16.16
N LEU A 173 -9.73 -5.02 15.37
CA LEU A 173 -10.97 -4.29 15.61
C LEU A 173 -11.83 -4.99 16.67
N ARG A 174 -12.62 -4.19 17.39
CA ARG A 174 -13.62 -4.71 18.32
C ARG A 174 -14.73 -5.49 17.59
N GLN A 175 -15.50 -6.27 18.31
CA GLN A 175 -16.53 -7.12 17.72
C GLN A 175 -17.59 -6.31 16.95
N ASP A 176 -18.09 -5.22 17.55
CA ASP A 176 -19.04 -4.30 16.93
C ASP A 176 -18.51 -3.70 15.62
N GLN A 177 -17.24 -3.31 15.61
CA GLN A 177 -16.56 -2.79 14.41
C GLN A 177 -16.37 -3.87 13.33
N ARG A 178 -16.10 -5.12 13.71
CA ARG A 178 -16.00 -6.24 12.74
C ARG A 178 -17.35 -6.56 12.10
N GLU A 179 -18.44 -6.48 12.86
CA GLU A 179 -19.80 -6.64 12.34
C GLU A 179 -20.13 -5.52 11.33
N GLN A 180 -19.83 -4.27 11.68
CA GLN A 180 -19.96 -3.12 10.77
C GLN A 180 -19.12 -3.28 9.50
N LEU A 181 -17.88 -3.75 9.62
CA LEU A 181 -17.00 -4.03 8.48
C LEU A 181 -17.61 -5.09 7.56
N THR A 182 -18.14 -6.17 8.13
CA THR A 182 -18.79 -7.24 7.36
C THR A 182 -19.97 -6.69 6.57
N THR A 183 -20.80 -5.86 7.20
CA THR A 183 -21.90 -5.16 6.52
C THR A 183 -21.41 -4.24 5.41
N LEU A 184 -20.33 -3.49 5.63
CA LEU A 184 -19.75 -2.59 4.64
C LEU A 184 -19.20 -3.37 3.42
N LEU A 185 -18.48 -4.47 3.66
CA LEU A 185 -17.92 -5.32 2.61
C LEU A 185 -19.01 -6.03 1.80
N ALA A 186 -20.14 -6.37 2.41
CA ALA A 186 -21.28 -6.97 1.71
C ALA A 186 -21.98 -5.98 0.76
N HIS A 187 -22.16 -4.71 1.18
CA HIS A 187 -22.81 -3.69 0.36
C HIS A 187 -21.94 -3.19 -0.79
N ALA A 188 -20.61 -3.25 -0.67
CA ALA A 188 -19.68 -2.78 -1.70
C ALA A 188 -19.52 -3.75 -2.90
N VAL A 189 -20.25 -4.88 -2.91
CA VAL A 189 -20.25 -5.91 -3.96
C VAL A 189 -21.50 -5.83 -4.86
N ALA A 190 -22.50 -5.02 -4.47
CA ALA A 190 -23.73 -4.77 -5.23
C ALA A 190 -23.59 -3.54 -6.13
#